data_AF-A0A937XA05-F1
#
_entry.id   AF-A0A937XA05-F1
#
_cell.length_a   1.000
_cell.length_b   1.000
_cell.length_c   1.000
_cell.angle_alpha   90.00
_cell.angle_beta   90.00
_cell.angle_gamma   90.00
#
_symmetry.space_group_name_H-M   'P 1'
#
loop_
_entity.id
_entity.type
_entity.pdbx_description
1 polymer ?
#
loop_
_entity_poly.entity_id
_entity_poly.type
_entity_poly.pdbx_seq_one_letter_code
_entity_poly.pdbx_strand_id
1 'polypeptide(L)'
;MIQRHAPAILGCALLALAALVAGGCDAVDQPRSSLVVTEIVPATATGSLATSPLRSDVRHAGEDGVLMTADDAVFEDEVRITVENRPASAQLGLAPGGPFGSVTLNAYRVEFEITGEQIDSLEGALHAVVPSGESVSLVVVLVTGAAKLEPPLSSLILGGELQGDARVTLYGVEQTSGDEIAAEAAIRVHFANWADED
;
A
#
# COMPACT_ATOMS: atom_id res chain seq x y z
N MET A 1 79.21 34.55 -40.38
CA MET A 1 78.14 35.45 -39.90
C MET A 1 77.65 34.85 -38.58
N ILE A 2 78.12 35.32 -37.41
CA ILE A 2 77.56 36.46 -36.64
C ILE A 2 76.03 36.30 -36.57
N GLN A 3 75.38 35.95 -35.46
CA GLN A 3 75.05 36.81 -34.30
C GLN A 3 74.11 35.97 -33.38
N ARG A 4 74.37 35.75 -32.08
CA ARG A 4 74.00 36.56 -30.87
C ARG A 4 72.79 36.02 -30.07
N HIS A 5 73.07 35.82 -28.77
CA HIS A 5 72.29 36.12 -27.55
C HIS A 5 71.05 35.30 -27.12
N ALA A 6 71.09 34.96 -25.82
CA ALA A 6 70.11 34.39 -24.88
C ALA A 6 68.97 35.39 -24.53
N PRO A 7 68.17 35.30 -23.41
CA PRO A 7 67.98 34.30 -22.33
C PRO A 7 66.49 34.10 -21.85
N ALA A 8 66.32 33.33 -20.76
CA ALA A 8 65.28 33.38 -19.69
C ALA A 8 63.80 33.08 -20.06
N ILE A 9 63.08 32.25 -19.29
CA ILE A 9 62.16 32.58 -18.18
C ILE A 9 61.85 31.21 -17.49
N LEU A 10 62.23 30.90 -16.24
CA LEU A 10 61.76 31.36 -14.91
C LEU A 10 60.27 31.09 -14.61
N GLY A 11 59.99 30.16 -13.69
CA GLY A 11 58.67 29.89 -13.10
C GLY A 11 58.62 28.46 -12.56
N CYS A 12 59.23 28.13 -11.41
CA CYS A 12 58.81 28.46 -10.03
C CYS A 12 57.35 28.06 -9.70
N ALA A 13 57.25 26.88 -9.06
CA ALA A 13 56.39 26.51 -7.93
C ALA A 13 54.85 26.57 -8.08
N LEU A 14 54.15 25.48 -7.74
CA LEU A 14 53.65 25.25 -6.38
C LEU A 14 52.92 23.89 -6.26
N LEU A 15 53.06 23.28 -5.08
CA LEU A 15 52.26 22.16 -4.58
C LEU A 15 50.76 22.53 -4.46
N ALA A 16 49.88 21.57 -4.74
CA ALA A 16 48.58 21.41 -4.08
C ALA A 16 48.25 19.91 -4.13
N LEU A 17 48.54 19.15 -3.07
CA LEU A 17 47.71 18.90 -1.89
C LEU A 17 46.41 18.16 -2.23
N ALA A 18 46.28 16.98 -1.61
CA ALA A 18 45.22 16.02 -1.76
C ALA A 18 43.82 16.58 -1.49
N ALA A 19 42.86 16.10 -2.28
CA ALA A 19 41.49 15.88 -1.83
C ALA A 19 41.06 14.50 -2.36
N LEU A 20 41.28 13.47 -1.53
CA LEU A 20 40.41 12.30 -1.58
C LEU A 20 39.02 12.82 -1.22
N VAL A 21 38.19 13.09 -2.23
CA VAL A 21 36.76 13.14 -2.02
C VAL A 21 36.36 11.69 -1.83
N ALA A 22 36.43 11.23 -0.59
CA ALA A 22 35.51 10.22 -0.11
C ALA A 22 34.13 10.83 -0.37
N GLY A 23 33.55 10.47 -1.52
CA GLY A 23 32.12 10.55 -1.70
C GLY A 23 31.54 9.64 -0.62
N GLY A 24 31.28 10.21 0.55
CA GLY A 24 30.32 9.65 1.47
C GLY A 24 29.07 9.47 0.63
N CYS A 25 28.71 8.21 0.37
CA CYS A 25 27.32 7.90 0.10
C CYS A 25 26.57 8.60 1.22
N ASP A 26 25.80 9.64 0.89
CA ASP A 26 24.70 10.06 1.74
C ASP A 26 23.90 8.78 1.96
N ALA A 27 24.09 8.17 3.12
CA ALA A 27 23.12 7.27 3.69
C ALA A 27 21.94 8.17 4.04
N VAL A 28 21.20 8.54 3.00
CA VAL A 28 19.84 9.03 3.11
C VAL A 28 19.18 8.09 4.10
N ASP A 29 18.67 8.63 5.21
CA ASP A 29 17.84 7.91 6.19
C ASP A 29 16.78 7.13 5.41
N GLN A 30 17.07 5.87 5.13
CA GLN A 30 16.10 4.93 4.62
C GLN A 30 15.58 4.18 5.84
N PRO A 31 14.26 3.95 5.92
CA PRO A 31 13.70 3.23 7.04
C PRO A 31 14.41 1.87 7.16
N ARG A 32 14.69 1.49 8.41
CA ARG A 32 15.43 0.25 8.72
C ARG A 32 14.67 -1.02 8.33
N SER A 33 13.38 -0.85 8.06
CA SER A 33 12.44 -1.88 7.64
C SER A 33 11.63 -1.36 6.46
N SER A 34 11.29 -2.24 5.54
CA SER A 34 10.34 -1.98 4.47
C SER A 34 9.14 -2.91 4.61
N LEU A 35 7.95 -2.42 4.29
CA LEU A 35 6.74 -3.22 4.33
C LEU A 35 6.32 -3.58 2.92
N VAL A 36 6.09 -4.86 2.67
CA VAL A 36 5.69 -5.38 1.37
C VAL A 36 4.36 -6.11 1.53
N VAL A 37 3.37 -5.76 0.70
CA VAL A 37 2.15 -6.56 0.62
C VAL A 37 2.44 -7.82 -0.19
N THR A 38 2.23 -8.98 0.40
CA THR A 38 2.45 -10.28 -0.25
C THR A 38 1.15 -10.89 -0.78
N GLU A 39 0.01 -10.47 -0.25
CA GLU A 39 -1.30 -10.98 -0.66
C GLU A 39 -2.41 -9.95 -0.36
N ILE A 40 -3.39 -9.85 -1.26
CA ILE A 40 -4.68 -9.19 -1.03
C ILE A 40 -5.78 -10.06 -1.65
N VAL A 41 -6.74 -10.47 -0.84
CA VAL A 41 -7.85 -11.35 -1.25
C VAL A 41 -9.15 -10.93 -0.57
N PRO A 42 -10.34 -11.26 -1.13
CA PRO A 42 -11.60 -11.12 -0.41
C PRO A 42 -11.53 -11.79 0.97
N ALA A 43 -12.09 -11.16 2.01
CA ALA A 43 -12.00 -11.69 3.39
C ALA A 43 -12.65 -13.09 3.54
N THR A 44 -13.63 -13.40 2.70
CA THR A 44 -14.34 -14.69 2.62
C THR A 44 -13.58 -15.76 1.82
N ALA A 45 -12.47 -15.43 1.17
CA ALA A 45 -11.72 -16.39 0.36
C ALA A 45 -11.10 -17.51 1.23
N THR A 46 -11.34 -18.75 0.84
CA THR A 46 -10.83 -19.96 1.50
C THR A 46 -9.58 -20.46 0.76
N GLY A 47 -8.39 -20.13 1.28
CA GLY A 47 -7.10 -20.54 0.73
C GLY A 47 -6.30 -19.39 0.09
N SER A 48 -5.03 -19.66 -0.22
CA SER A 48 -4.07 -18.68 -0.78
C SER A 48 -4.08 -18.63 -2.32
N LEU A 49 -5.13 -19.18 -2.94
CA LEU A 49 -5.30 -19.20 -4.38
C LEU A 49 -6.54 -18.41 -4.76
N ALA A 50 -6.37 -17.12 -5.04
CA ALA A 50 -6.72 -16.53 -6.33
C ALA A 50 -6.70 -15.01 -6.26
N THR A 51 -6.10 -14.41 -7.28
CA THR A 51 -6.32 -13.05 -7.80
C THR A 51 -7.76 -12.85 -8.29
N SER A 52 -8.75 -13.42 -7.59
CA SER A 52 -10.15 -13.27 -7.93
C SER A 52 -10.59 -11.85 -7.58
N PRO A 53 -11.36 -11.20 -8.46
CA PRO A 53 -11.91 -9.90 -8.13
C PRO A 53 -12.82 -10.01 -6.90
N LEU A 54 -12.88 -8.94 -6.11
CA LEU A 54 -13.92 -8.80 -5.10
C LEU A 54 -15.26 -8.58 -5.80
N ARG A 55 -16.22 -9.46 -5.54
CA ARG A 55 -17.62 -9.27 -5.96
C ARG A 55 -18.34 -8.51 -4.86
N SER A 56 -18.42 -7.20 -5.03
CA SER A 56 -19.13 -6.30 -4.11
C SER A 56 -20.60 -6.31 -4.47
N ASP A 57 -21.43 -6.87 -3.58
CA ASP A 57 -22.88 -6.87 -3.75
C ASP A 57 -23.47 -5.58 -3.21
N VAL A 58 -24.19 -4.83 -4.05
CA VAL A 58 -24.73 -3.53 -3.64
C VAL A 58 -25.88 -3.66 -2.64
N ARG A 59 -26.63 -4.76 -2.69
CA ARG A 59 -27.78 -4.99 -1.81
C ARG A 59 -28.17 -6.46 -1.76
N HIS A 60 -28.43 -6.96 -0.55
CA HIS A 60 -28.91 -8.32 -0.33
C HIS A 60 -30.44 -8.30 -0.18
N ALA A 61 -31.13 -9.16 -0.94
CA ALA A 61 -32.60 -9.27 -0.98
C ALA A 61 -33.23 -9.99 0.24
N GLY A 62 -32.61 -9.87 1.42
CA GLY A 62 -33.15 -10.44 2.66
C GLY A 62 -33.38 -11.96 2.64
N GLU A 63 -34.38 -12.41 3.40
CA GLU A 63 -34.80 -13.80 3.53
C GLU A 63 -35.80 -14.19 2.43
N ASP A 64 -36.59 -13.23 1.93
CA ASP A 64 -37.62 -13.48 0.92
C ASP A 64 -37.07 -13.54 -0.52
N GLY A 65 -35.83 -13.08 -0.74
CA GLY A 65 -35.16 -13.07 -2.04
C GLY A 65 -35.73 -12.02 -3.00
N VAL A 66 -36.50 -11.05 -2.51
CA VAL A 66 -37.13 -10.01 -3.30
C VAL A 66 -36.56 -8.66 -2.92
N LEU A 67 -35.92 -7.95 -3.86
CA LEU A 67 -35.40 -6.61 -3.60
C LEU A 67 -36.52 -5.59 -3.33
N MET A 68 -36.13 -4.51 -2.65
CA MET A 68 -36.97 -3.38 -2.26
C MET A 68 -38.04 -3.72 -1.21
N THR A 69 -37.77 -4.73 -0.40
CA THR A 69 -38.58 -5.15 0.74
C THR A 69 -37.97 -4.66 2.05
N ALA A 70 -38.65 -4.94 3.16
CA ALA A 70 -38.27 -4.42 4.48
C ALA A 70 -37.10 -5.18 5.13
N ASP A 71 -36.79 -6.38 4.66
CA ASP A 71 -35.71 -7.25 5.12
C ASP A 71 -34.43 -7.15 4.29
N ASP A 72 -34.42 -6.31 3.26
CA ASP A 72 -33.21 -5.97 2.52
C ASP A 72 -32.10 -5.44 3.43
N ALA A 73 -30.87 -5.86 3.12
CA ALA A 73 -29.69 -5.44 3.86
C ALA A 73 -28.57 -4.96 2.93
N VAL A 74 -27.71 -4.08 3.45
CA VAL A 74 -26.50 -3.63 2.79
C VAL A 74 -25.33 -3.92 3.72
N PHE A 75 -24.39 -4.73 3.26
CA PHE A 75 -23.23 -5.14 4.04
C PHE A 75 -21.95 -4.46 3.54
N GLU A 76 -20.99 -4.32 4.44
CA GLU A 76 -19.64 -3.88 4.08
C GLU A 76 -18.90 -5.02 3.38
N ASP A 77 -18.01 -4.68 2.45
CA ASP A 77 -17.10 -5.67 1.87
C ASP A 77 -15.70 -5.48 2.43
N GLU A 78 -15.10 -6.60 2.81
CA GLU A 78 -13.79 -6.64 3.44
C GLU A 78 -12.78 -7.42 2.60
N VAL A 79 -11.51 -7.04 2.72
CA VAL A 79 -10.38 -7.78 2.16
C VAL A 79 -9.40 -8.15 3.25
N ARG A 80 -8.78 -9.32 3.10
CA ARG A 80 -7.63 -9.74 3.89
C ARG A 80 -6.36 -9.34 3.14
N ILE A 81 -5.47 -8.63 3.82
CA ILE A 81 -4.17 -8.21 3.30
C ILE A 81 -3.10 -8.88 4.15
N THR A 82 -2.13 -9.55 3.50
CA THR A 82 -0.94 -10.08 4.16
C THR A 82 0.23 -9.17 3.87
N VAL A 83 0.87 -8.67 4.93
CA VAL A 83 2.05 -7.82 4.85
C VAL A 83 3.25 -8.52 5.45
N GLU A 84 4.41 -8.35 4.82
CA GLU A 84 5.71 -8.84 5.28
C GLU A 84 6.60 -7.64 5.61
N ASN A 85 7.17 -7.65 6.81
CA ASN A 85 8.18 -6.69 7.22
C ASN A 85 9.58 -7.22 6.86
N ARG A 86 10.23 -6.57 5.90
CA ARG A 86 11.56 -6.92 5.40
C ARG A 86 12.61 -5.97 5.99
N PRO A 87 13.43 -6.44 6.95
CA PRO A 87 14.50 -5.64 7.52
C PRO A 87 15.61 -5.39 6.48
N ALA A 88 16.18 -4.19 6.49
CA ALA A 88 17.26 -3.80 5.58
C ALA A 88 18.56 -4.59 5.80
N SER A 89 18.76 -5.20 6.98
CA SER A 89 19.87 -6.11 7.23
C SER A 89 19.45 -7.30 8.11
N ALA A 90 20.09 -8.45 7.88
CA ALA A 90 19.89 -9.64 8.69
C ALA A 90 20.30 -9.43 10.17
N GLN A 91 21.17 -8.46 10.47
CA GLN A 91 21.50 -8.13 11.86
C GLN A 91 20.35 -7.45 12.60
N LEU A 92 19.47 -6.72 11.90
CA LEU A 92 18.25 -6.16 12.49
C LEU A 92 17.23 -7.26 12.84
N GLY A 93 17.33 -8.44 12.21
CA GLY A 93 16.55 -9.63 12.54
C GLY A 93 17.08 -10.43 13.73
N LEU A 94 18.14 -9.98 14.43
CA LEU A 94 18.75 -10.71 15.57
C LEU A 94 17.97 -10.57 16.89
N ALA A 95 16.93 -9.74 16.93
CA ALA A 95 15.97 -9.66 18.03
C ALA A 95 14.53 -9.87 17.52
N PRO A 96 14.22 -11.06 16.96
CA PRO A 96 12.87 -11.35 16.48
C PRO A 96 11.88 -11.25 17.66
N GLY A 97 10.79 -10.51 17.48
CA GLY A 97 9.80 -10.19 18.52
C GLY A 97 10.13 -9.00 19.44
N GLY A 98 11.29 -8.34 19.26
CA GLY A 98 11.61 -7.08 19.94
C GLY A 98 11.05 -5.85 19.21
N PRO A 99 11.02 -4.66 19.84
CA PRO A 99 10.59 -3.41 19.20
C PRO A 99 11.56 -2.94 18.10
N PHE A 100 12.67 -3.65 17.90
CA PHE A 100 13.72 -3.26 16.98
C PHE A 100 13.38 -3.77 15.57
N GLY A 101 13.20 -2.84 14.64
CA GLY A 101 12.80 -3.11 13.26
C GLY A 101 11.32 -3.47 13.08
N SER A 102 10.49 -3.43 14.11
CA SER A 102 9.05 -3.67 13.98
C SER A 102 8.34 -2.46 13.39
N VAL A 103 7.23 -2.72 12.70
CA VAL A 103 6.38 -1.68 12.11
C VAL A 103 5.03 -1.72 12.80
N THR A 104 4.54 -0.57 13.26
CA THR A 104 3.15 -0.44 13.71
C THR A 104 2.35 0.20 12.59
N LEU A 105 1.27 -0.46 12.17
CA LEU A 105 0.27 0.07 11.26
C LEU A 105 -0.85 0.72 12.06
N ASN A 106 -1.22 1.95 11.67
CA ASN A 106 -2.15 2.81 12.40
C ASN A 106 -3.34 3.27 11.56
N ALA A 107 -3.24 3.24 10.23
CA ALA A 107 -4.36 3.60 9.36
C ALA A 107 -4.26 2.91 8.01
N TYR A 108 -5.36 2.93 7.27
CA TYR A 108 -5.40 2.63 5.84
C TYR A 108 -6.28 3.63 5.10
N ARG A 109 -6.03 3.77 3.81
CA ARG A 109 -6.90 4.48 2.86
C ARG A 109 -7.24 3.57 1.69
N VAL A 110 -8.48 3.63 1.23
CA VAL A 110 -8.96 2.99 0.02
C VAL A 110 -9.34 4.06 -1.00
N GLU A 111 -8.81 3.93 -2.21
CA GLU A 111 -9.13 4.80 -3.34
C GLU A 111 -9.60 3.93 -4.51
N PHE A 112 -10.67 4.38 -5.19
CA PHE A 112 -11.26 3.66 -6.31
C PHE A 112 -10.88 4.30 -7.64
N GLU A 113 -10.37 3.48 -8.55
CA GLU A 113 -10.08 3.86 -9.93
C GLU A 113 -11.13 3.17 -10.83
N ILE A 114 -12.21 3.91 -11.13
CA ILE A 114 -13.33 3.45 -11.94
C ILE A 114 -13.49 4.35 -13.17
N THR A 115 -13.71 3.76 -14.34
CA THR A 115 -13.82 4.54 -15.57
C THR A 115 -15.13 5.32 -15.62
N GLY A 116 -15.03 6.65 -15.60
CA GLY A 116 -16.18 7.55 -15.80
C GLY A 116 -17.07 7.76 -14.58
N GLU A 117 -16.75 7.11 -13.46
CA GLU A 117 -17.49 7.18 -12.22
C GLU A 117 -16.54 7.49 -11.05
N GLN A 118 -17.07 8.11 -10.00
CA GLN A 118 -16.32 8.41 -8.79
C GLN A 118 -17.01 7.77 -7.59
N ILE A 119 -16.23 7.05 -6.79
CA ILE A 119 -16.63 6.57 -5.47
C ILE A 119 -15.71 7.24 -4.46
N ASP A 120 -16.29 7.78 -3.39
CA ASP A 120 -15.52 8.46 -2.35
C ASP A 120 -14.50 7.51 -1.70
N SER A 121 -13.32 8.06 -1.43
CA SER A 121 -12.27 7.32 -0.73
C SER A 121 -12.69 7.02 0.71
N LEU A 122 -12.24 5.88 1.22
CA LEU A 122 -12.45 5.48 2.61
C LEU A 122 -11.13 5.60 3.38
N GLU A 123 -11.19 6.09 4.61
CA GLU A 123 -10.10 5.97 5.58
C GLU A 123 -10.56 5.13 6.77
N GLY A 124 -9.67 4.28 7.27
CA GLY A 124 -9.94 3.49 8.46
C GLY A 124 -8.73 3.39 9.37
N ALA A 125 -9.00 3.12 10.64
CA ALA A 125 -7.96 2.93 11.65
C ALA A 125 -7.45 1.49 11.64
N LEU A 126 -6.17 1.33 11.94
CA LEU A 126 -5.53 0.04 12.23
C LEU A 126 -4.81 0.11 13.56
N HIS A 127 -4.59 -1.06 14.15
CA HIS A 127 -3.64 -1.19 15.24
C HIS A 127 -3.00 -2.57 15.15
N ALA A 128 -2.04 -2.70 14.23
CA ALA A 128 -1.34 -3.96 13.99
C ALA A 128 0.17 -3.73 14.10
N VAL A 129 0.86 -4.64 14.78
CA VAL A 129 2.32 -4.66 14.83
C VAL A 129 2.80 -5.78 13.92
N VAL A 130 3.71 -5.46 13.00
CA VAL A 130 4.37 -6.41 12.11
C VAL A 130 5.81 -6.57 12.58
N PRO A 131 6.14 -7.67 13.29
CA PRO A 131 7.50 -7.89 13.78
C PRO A 131 8.52 -7.97 12.63
N SER A 132 9.76 -7.60 12.93
CA SER A 132 10.85 -7.65 11.96
C SER A 132 11.05 -9.06 11.39
N GLY A 133 11.01 -9.20 10.06
CA GLY A 133 11.17 -10.48 9.37
C GLY A 133 9.94 -11.39 9.40
N GLU A 134 8.80 -10.92 9.92
CA GLU A 134 7.56 -11.68 10.00
C GLU A 134 6.49 -11.15 9.03
N SER A 135 5.43 -11.96 8.86
CA SER A 135 4.24 -11.57 8.12
C SER A 135 3.01 -11.58 9.01
N VAL A 136 2.10 -10.65 8.77
CA VAL A 136 0.82 -10.53 9.47
C VAL A 136 -0.30 -10.36 8.45
N SER A 137 -1.43 -11.03 8.68
CA SER A 137 -2.66 -10.80 7.94
C SER A 137 -3.59 -9.89 8.72
N LEU A 138 -4.11 -8.86 8.05
CA LEU A 138 -5.08 -7.90 8.56
C LEU A 138 -6.33 -7.91 7.68
N VAL A 139 -7.48 -7.58 8.27
CA VAL A 139 -8.74 -7.40 7.55
C VAL A 139 -9.07 -5.92 7.55
N VAL A 140 -9.43 -5.38 6.38
CA VAL A 140 -9.84 -3.99 6.21
C VAL A 140 -11.15 -3.93 5.43
N VAL A 141 -11.96 -2.94 5.75
CA VAL A 141 -13.16 -2.63 4.97
C VAL A 141 -12.71 -1.97 3.68
N LEU A 142 -13.13 -2.51 2.55
CA LEU A 142 -12.87 -1.93 1.23
C LEU A 142 -14.02 -1.01 0.83
N VAL A 143 -15.27 -1.47 1.00
CA VAL A 143 -16.48 -0.75 0.61
C VAL A 143 -17.42 -0.70 1.81
N THR A 144 -17.81 0.49 2.24
CA THR A 144 -18.75 0.64 3.36
C THR A 144 -20.19 0.43 2.89
N GLY A 145 -21.06 0.07 3.84
CA GLY A 145 -22.49 -0.03 3.54
C GLY A 145 -23.09 1.33 3.16
N ALA A 146 -22.58 2.42 3.75
CA ALA A 146 -23.00 3.78 3.40
C ALA A 146 -22.66 4.13 1.94
N ALA A 147 -21.46 3.79 1.45
CA ALA A 147 -21.07 4.04 0.06
C ALA A 147 -21.98 3.32 -0.94
N LYS A 148 -22.48 2.13 -0.59
CA LYS A 148 -23.43 1.36 -1.42
C LYS A 148 -24.82 2.00 -1.51
N LEU A 149 -25.16 2.92 -0.61
CA LEU A 149 -26.45 3.64 -0.61
C LEU A 149 -26.42 4.91 -1.47
N GLU A 150 -25.26 5.32 -1.97
CA GLU A 150 -25.08 6.53 -2.77
C GLU A 150 -24.75 6.19 -4.24
N PRO A 151 -25.13 7.05 -5.21
CA PRO A 151 -24.66 6.91 -6.59
C PRO A 151 -23.12 6.99 -6.64
N PRO A 152 -22.46 6.23 -7.53
CA PRO A 152 -23.05 5.41 -8.59
C PRO A 152 -23.54 4.03 -8.12
N LEU A 153 -23.13 3.55 -6.94
CA LEU A 153 -23.37 2.18 -6.52
C LEU A 153 -24.85 1.85 -6.30
N SER A 154 -25.61 2.76 -5.68
CA SER A 154 -27.04 2.53 -5.44
C SER A 154 -27.87 2.42 -6.72
N SER A 155 -27.37 2.93 -7.85
CA SER A 155 -28.04 2.81 -9.15
C SER A 155 -28.00 1.37 -9.71
N LEU A 156 -27.02 0.58 -9.28
CA LEU A 156 -26.82 -0.80 -9.75
C LEU A 156 -27.85 -1.77 -9.19
N ILE A 157 -28.66 -1.36 -8.20
CA ILE A 157 -29.77 -2.18 -7.66
C ILE A 157 -30.77 -2.57 -8.75
N LEU A 158 -30.95 -1.73 -9.78
CA LEU A 158 -31.86 -2.02 -10.89
C LEU A 158 -31.19 -2.81 -12.04
N GLY A 159 -29.96 -3.25 -11.83
CA GLY A 159 -29.13 -3.95 -12.81
C GLY A 159 -27.96 -3.09 -13.35
N GLY A 160 -27.04 -3.77 -14.02
CA GLY A 160 -25.77 -3.21 -14.49
C GLY A 160 -24.60 -3.67 -13.64
N GLU A 161 -23.40 -3.32 -14.09
CA GLU A 161 -22.15 -3.66 -13.41
C GLU A 161 -21.19 -2.48 -13.53
N LEU A 162 -20.47 -2.21 -12.44
CA LEU A 162 -19.37 -1.26 -12.41
C LEU A 162 -18.09 -1.99 -12.01
N GLN A 163 -17.05 -1.86 -12.81
CA GLN A 163 -15.76 -2.52 -12.58
C GLN A 163 -14.65 -1.49 -12.45
N GLY A 164 -13.71 -1.74 -11.54
CA GLY A 164 -12.53 -0.91 -11.38
C GLY A 164 -11.53 -1.52 -10.43
N ASP A 165 -10.48 -0.77 -10.12
CA ASP A 165 -9.44 -1.18 -9.20
C ASP A 165 -9.58 -0.40 -7.89
N ALA A 166 -9.51 -1.10 -6.76
CA ALA A 166 -9.44 -0.48 -5.44
C ALA A 166 -8.00 -0.56 -4.94
N ARG A 167 -7.40 0.61 -4.72
CA ARG A 167 -6.06 0.76 -4.18
C ARG A 167 -6.15 0.94 -2.67
N VAL A 168 -5.50 0.06 -1.93
CA VAL A 168 -5.37 0.15 -0.47
C VAL A 168 -3.96 0.59 -0.12
N THR A 169 -3.85 1.71 0.59
CA THR A 169 -2.57 2.17 1.15
C THR A 169 -2.61 2.00 2.65
N LEU A 170 -1.68 1.21 3.19
CA LEU A 170 -1.47 1.01 4.62
C LEU A 170 -0.43 2.01 5.12
N TYR A 171 -0.72 2.68 6.23
CA TYR A 171 0.17 3.67 6.85
C TYR A 171 0.61 3.22 8.23
N GLY A 172 1.91 3.40 8.49
CA GLY A 172 2.57 2.93 9.68
C GLY A 172 3.79 3.76 10.09
N VAL A 173 4.40 3.35 11.19
CA VAL A 173 5.68 3.87 11.69
C VAL A 173 6.60 2.73 12.10
N GLU A 174 7.86 2.79 11.69
CA GLU A 174 8.92 1.90 12.17
C GLU A 174 9.32 2.30 13.60
N GLN A 175 9.27 1.34 14.53
CA GLN A 175 9.35 1.63 15.96
C GLN A 175 10.73 2.09 16.45
N THR A 176 11.82 1.81 15.71
CA THR A 176 13.18 2.16 16.12
C THR A 176 13.58 3.58 15.72
N SER A 177 13.28 3.96 14.49
CA SER A 177 13.62 5.24 13.86
C SER A 177 12.51 6.27 14.05
N GLY A 178 11.26 5.83 14.14
CA GLY A 178 10.10 6.70 14.04
C GLY A 178 9.76 7.11 12.60
N ASP A 179 10.42 6.50 11.60
CA ASP A 179 10.18 6.80 10.20
C ASP A 179 8.79 6.31 9.75
N GLU A 180 8.13 7.11 8.94
CA GLU A 180 6.86 6.75 8.31
C GLU A 180 7.07 5.63 7.29
N ILE A 181 6.15 4.68 7.27
CA ILE A 181 6.12 3.59 6.29
C ILE A 181 4.75 3.55 5.64
N ALA A 182 4.74 3.35 4.33
CA ALA A 182 3.55 3.06 3.57
C ALA A 182 3.73 1.78 2.73
N ALA A 183 2.65 1.02 2.58
CA ALA A 183 2.61 -0.12 1.66
C ALA A 183 1.29 -0.12 0.89
N GLU A 184 1.38 -0.34 -0.43
CA GLU A 184 0.23 -0.33 -1.32
C GLU A 184 -0.12 -1.73 -1.82
N ALA A 185 -1.41 -1.96 -1.98
CA ALA A 185 -1.98 -3.10 -2.69
C ALA A 185 -3.14 -2.65 -3.58
N ALA A 186 -3.42 -3.42 -4.62
CA ALA A 186 -4.59 -3.18 -5.45
C ALA A 186 -5.35 -4.49 -5.66
N ILE A 187 -6.67 -4.39 -5.67
CA ILE A 187 -7.58 -5.49 -5.99
C ILE A 187 -8.64 -5.03 -6.99
N ARG A 188 -8.94 -5.87 -7.97
CA ARG A 188 -10.04 -5.64 -8.90
C ARG A 188 -11.37 -5.79 -8.14
N VAL A 189 -12.28 -4.85 -8.29
CA VAL A 189 -13.62 -4.87 -7.67
C VAL A 189 -14.69 -4.81 -8.75
N HIS A 190 -15.70 -5.66 -8.59
CA HIS A 190 -16.88 -5.72 -9.44
C HIS A 190 -18.10 -5.43 -8.57
N PHE A 191 -18.75 -4.30 -8.82
CA PHE A 191 -19.98 -3.89 -8.17
C PHE A 191 -21.16 -4.27 -9.04
N ALA A 192 -22.12 -5.00 -8.49
CA ALA A 192 -23.39 -5.30 -9.12
C ALA A 192 -24.42 -5.68 -8.04
N ASN A 193 -25.66 -5.87 -8.46
CA ASN A 193 -26.62 -6.63 -7.68
C ASN A 193 -26.43 -8.12 -7.98
N TRP A 194 -25.75 -8.83 -7.09
CA TRP A 194 -25.45 -10.26 -7.29
C TRP A 194 -26.58 -11.18 -6.79
N ALA A 195 -27.56 -10.63 -6.06
CA ALA A 195 -28.72 -11.37 -5.54
C ALA A 195 -29.63 -11.93 -6.66
N ASP A 196 -29.44 -11.51 -7.91
CA ASP A 196 -30.23 -11.95 -9.07
C ASP A 196 -29.57 -13.08 -9.90
N GLU A 197 -28.41 -13.63 -9.50
CA GLU A 197 -27.65 -14.58 -10.33
C GLU A 197 -28.01 -16.08 -10.21
N ASP A 198 -29.07 -16.46 -9.50
CA ASP A 198 -29.57 -17.85 -9.45
C ASP A 198 -30.88 -18.07 -10.22
#